data_AF-A0AAN9G6M7-F1
#
_entry.id   AF-A0AAN9G6M7-F1
#
_cell.length_a   1.000
_cell.length_b   1.000
_cell.length_c   1.000
_cell.angle_alpha   90.00
_cell.angle_beta   90.00
_cell.angle_gamma   90.00
#
_symmetry.space_group_name_H-M   'P 1'
#
loop_
_entity.id
_entity.type
_entity.pdbx_description
1 polymer ?
#
loop_
_entity_poly.entity_id
_entity_poly.type
_entity_poly.pdbx_seq_one_letter_code
_entity_poly.pdbx_strand_id
1 'polypeptide(L)'
;MAASNPSFEHFPVHSDEATLGTRWKRWLTRFEILLTAISVTDKARKKALLLHYAGDEVFTVFESFTDEQKGVGLDNEYKTIVESFNDHFTPKKDTFKFKILDLNQTTARFLTVTNLNN
;
A
#
# COMPACT_ATOMS: atom_id res chain seq x y z
N MET A 1 -19.18 -0.08 -32.20
CA MET A 1 -17.83 -0.65 -32.04
C MET A 1 -17.58 -0.84 -30.55
N ALA A 2 -17.75 -2.05 -30.01
CA ALA A 2 -17.44 -2.31 -28.61
C ALA A 2 -15.92 -2.34 -28.47
N ALA A 3 -15.34 -1.28 -27.91
CA ALA A 3 -13.93 -1.29 -27.56
C ALA A 3 -13.75 -2.37 -26.49
N SER A 4 -13.14 -3.50 -26.86
CA SER A 4 -12.75 -4.52 -25.89
C SER A 4 -11.78 -3.87 -24.93
N ASN A 5 -12.16 -3.78 -23.65
CA ASN A 5 -11.26 -3.31 -22.61
C ASN A 5 -9.97 -4.15 -22.67
N PRO A 6 -8.78 -3.52 -22.52
CA PRO A 6 -7.53 -4.25 -22.53
C PRO A 6 -7.57 -5.35 -21.47
N SER A 7 -7.18 -6.56 -21.86
CA SER A 7 -7.04 -7.70 -20.96
C SER A 7 -6.10 -7.30 -19.82
N PHE A 8 -6.64 -7.19 -18.61
CA PHE A 8 -5.90 -6.91 -17.40
C PHE A 8 -6.24 -7.99 -16.38
N GLU A 9 -5.21 -8.64 -15.87
CA GLU A 9 -5.37 -9.79 -14.98
C GLU A 9 -5.93 -9.34 -13.63
N HIS A 10 -6.95 -10.06 -13.16
CA HIS A 10 -7.51 -9.93 -11.82
C HIS A 10 -6.43 -10.17 -10.77
N PHE A 11 -6.49 -9.47 -9.64
CA PHE A 11 -5.59 -9.72 -8.51
C PHE A 11 -6.05 -10.95 -7.70
N PRO A 12 -5.28 -12.07 -7.69
CA PRO A 12 -5.66 -13.24 -6.89
C PRO A 12 -5.27 -13.04 -5.42
N VAL A 13 -6.27 -12.90 -4.54
CA VAL A 13 -6.07 -12.60 -3.12
C VAL A 13 -5.62 -13.84 -2.34
N HIS A 14 -6.08 -15.03 -2.73
CA HIS A 14 -5.85 -16.29 -2.01
C HIS A 14 -4.49 -16.99 -2.26
N SER A 15 -3.49 -16.27 -2.74
CA SER A 15 -2.12 -16.82 -2.89
C SER A 15 -1.29 -16.73 -1.61
N ASP A 16 0.02 -16.99 -1.68
CA ASP A 16 0.98 -16.83 -0.59
C ASP A 16 0.85 -15.48 0.15
N GLU A 17 0.30 -15.53 1.35
CA GLU A 17 0.05 -14.40 2.26
C GLU A 17 1.34 -13.60 2.56
N ALA A 18 2.48 -14.30 2.64
CA ALA A 18 3.79 -13.70 2.83
C ALA A 18 4.23 -12.77 1.67
N THR A 19 3.69 -12.98 0.47
CA THR A 19 4.01 -12.18 -0.72
C THR A 19 2.87 -11.25 -1.15
N LEU A 20 1.71 -11.35 -0.48
CA LEU A 20 0.47 -10.67 -0.84
C LEU A 20 0.66 -9.17 -1.02
N GLY A 21 1.29 -8.49 -0.05
CA GLY A 21 1.54 -7.05 -0.12
C GLY A 21 2.46 -6.64 -1.27
N THR A 22 3.49 -7.44 -1.58
CA THR A 22 4.41 -7.18 -2.70
C THR A 22 3.71 -7.35 -4.04
N ARG A 23 2.85 -8.38 -4.15
CA ARG A 23 2.05 -8.64 -5.34
C ARG A 23 1.00 -7.57 -5.55
N TRP A 24 0.32 -7.15 -4.48
CA TRP A 24 -0.66 -6.06 -4.51
C TRP A 24 -0.01 -4.78 -5.02
N LYS A 25 1.13 -4.37 -4.45
CA LYS A 25 1.88 -3.18 -4.91
C LYS A 25 2.25 -3.27 -6.39
N ARG A 26 2.76 -4.41 -6.84
CA ARG A 26 3.10 -4.64 -8.26
C ARG A 26 1.87 -4.53 -9.17
N TRP A 27 0.75 -5.11 -8.74
CA TRP A 27 -0.51 -5.06 -9.48
C TRP A 27 -1.06 -3.63 -9.54
N LEU A 28 -1.06 -2.91 -8.42
CA LEU A 28 -1.50 -1.51 -8.32
C LEU A 28 -0.65 -0.60 -9.22
N THR A 29 0.67 -0.77 -9.25
CA THR A 29 1.53 -0.01 -10.18
C THR A 29 1.18 -0.28 -11.65
N ARG A 30 0.92 -1.54 -12.03
CA ARG A 30 0.47 -1.86 -13.40
C ARG A 30 -0.88 -1.19 -13.71
N PHE A 31 -1.78 -1.15 -12.73
CA PHE A 31 -3.09 -0.52 -12.86
C PHE A 31 -2.98 1.01 -13.01
N GLU A 32 -2.10 1.67 -12.26
CA GLU A 32 -1.85 3.12 -12.41
C GLU A 32 -1.23 3.48 -13.77
N ILE A 33 -0.35 2.63 -14.30
CA ILE A 33 0.18 2.76 -15.66
C ILE A 33 -0.96 2.65 -16.68
N LEU A 34 -1.87 1.68 -16.50
CA LEU A 34 -3.05 1.53 -17.35
C LEU A 34 -3.93 2.78 -17.31
N LEU A 35 -4.26 3.30 -16.12
CA LEU A 35 -5.06 4.51 -15.95
C LEU A 35 -4.44 5.71 -16.67
N THR A 36 -3.11 5.84 -16.59
CA THR A 36 -2.35 6.86 -17.33
C THR A 36 -2.48 6.66 -18.84
N ALA A 37 -2.34 5.41 -19.33
CA ALA A 37 -2.44 5.09 -20.75
C ALA A 37 -3.83 5.38 -21.33
N ILE A 38 -4.90 5.15 -20.57
CA ILE A 38 -6.28 5.48 -20.98
C ILE A 38 -6.71 6.92 -20.60
N SER A 39 -5.77 7.75 -20.12
CA SER A 39 -5.98 9.16 -19.75
C SER A 39 -7.15 9.39 -18.80
N VAL A 40 -7.36 8.48 -17.83
CA VAL A 40 -8.40 8.63 -16.81
C VAL A 40 -7.88 9.53 -15.70
N THR A 41 -8.44 10.75 -15.63
CA THR A 41 -8.10 11.75 -14.60
C THR A 41 -9.15 11.84 -13.49
N ASP A 42 -10.40 11.49 -13.81
CA ASP A 42 -11.53 11.54 -12.87
C ASP A 42 -11.40 10.53 -11.74
N LYS A 43 -11.52 11.00 -10.49
CA LYS A 43 -11.31 10.19 -9.28
C LYS A 43 -12.38 9.11 -9.10
N ALA A 44 -13.65 9.43 -9.38
CA ALA A 44 -14.74 8.47 -9.27
C ALA A 44 -14.56 7.34 -10.29
N ARG A 45 -14.14 7.68 -11.52
CA ARG A 45 -13.81 6.71 -12.57
C ARG A 45 -12.60 5.85 -12.19
N LYS A 46 -11.56 6.40 -11.56
CA LYS A 46 -10.43 5.60 -11.04
C LYS A 46 -10.88 4.58 -9.99
N LYS A 47 -11.71 5.00 -9.04
CA LYS A 47 -12.28 4.10 -8.01
C LYS A 47 -13.10 2.98 -8.65
N ALA A 48 -14.01 3.32 -9.56
CA ALA A 48 -14.83 2.33 -10.25
C ALA A 48 -13.99 1.33 -11.05
N LEU A 49 -12.96 1.80 -11.76
CA LEU A 49 -12.04 0.94 -12.50
C LEU A 49 -11.21 0.06 -11.58
N LEU A 50 -10.76 0.57 -10.43
CA LEU A 50 -10.00 -0.20 -9.45
C LEU A 50 -10.83 -1.40 -8.99
N LEU A 51 -12.06 -1.16 -8.55
CA LEU A 51 -12.97 -2.21 -8.07
C LEU A 51 -13.36 -3.19 -9.19
N HIS A 52 -13.55 -2.69 -10.42
CA HIS A 52 -13.92 -3.53 -11.55
C HIS A 52 -12.78 -4.47 -12.01
N TYR A 53 -11.54 -3.97 -12.07
CA TYR A 53 -10.38 -4.75 -12.51
C TYR A 53 -9.72 -5.57 -11.39
N ALA A 54 -9.79 -5.10 -10.14
CA ALA A 54 -9.32 -5.87 -8.99
C ALA A 54 -10.23 -7.06 -8.67
N GLY A 55 -11.49 -6.95 -9.10
CA GLY A 55 -12.55 -7.96 -9.13
C GLY A 55 -12.99 -8.51 -7.77
N ASP A 56 -13.77 -9.59 -7.80
CA ASP A 56 -14.74 -9.94 -6.74
C ASP A 56 -14.15 -10.16 -5.34
N GLU A 57 -13.00 -10.83 -5.24
CA GLU A 57 -12.30 -11.02 -3.96
C GLU A 57 -11.87 -9.69 -3.33
N VAL A 58 -11.34 -8.77 -4.13
CA VAL A 58 -10.94 -7.43 -3.66
C VAL A 58 -12.17 -6.56 -3.38
N PHE A 59 -13.26 -6.75 -4.12
CA PHE A 59 -14.53 -6.10 -3.84
C PHE A 59 -15.11 -6.54 -2.50
N THR A 60 -15.03 -7.82 -2.15
CA THR A 60 -15.44 -8.34 -0.84
C THR A 60 -14.65 -7.68 0.30
N VAL A 61 -13.34 -7.51 0.13
CA VAL A 61 -12.49 -6.77 1.09
C VAL A 61 -12.95 -5.31 1.18
N PHE A 62 -13.25 -4.66 0.06
CA PHE A 62 -13.78 -3.30 0.04
C PHE A 62 -15.11 -3.17 0.78
N GLU A 63 -16.03 -4.13 0.62
CA GLU A 63 -17.31 -4.10 1.32
C GLU A 63 -17.12 -4.15 2.85
N SER A 64 -16.12 -4.89 3.32
CA SER A 64 -15.75 -4.99 4.74
C SER A 64 -15.17 -3.70 5.35
N PHE A 65 -14.77 -2.73 4.53
CA PHE A 65 -14.20 -1.47 5.01
C PHE A 65 -15.25 -0.54 5.64
N THR A 66 -14.83 0.22 6.65
CA THR A 66 -15.65 1.30 7.24
C THR A 66 -15.79 2.48 6.28
N ASP A 67 -16.73 3.39 6.54
CA ASP A 67 -16.93 4.60 5.70
C ASP A 67 -15.67 5.49 5.66
N GLU A 68 -14.90 5.49 6.73
CA GLU A 68 -13.61 6.19 6.84
C GLU A 68 -12.57 5.57 5.89
N GLN A 69 -12.46 4.23 5.89
CA GLN A 69 -11.56 3.48 5.00
C GLN A 69 -12.00 3.56 3.53
N LYS A 70 -13.31 3.70 3.30
CA LYS A 70 -13.90 3.96 1.98
C LYS A 70 -13.70 5.42 1.54
N GLY A 71 -13.28 6.32 2.43
CA GLY A 71 -13.05 7.73 2.15
C GLY A 71 -14.33 8.51 1.81
N VAL A 72 -15.49 8.06 2.32
CA VAL A 72 -16.80 8.64 2.00
C VAL A 72 -16.82 10.12 2.40
N GLY A 73 -17.10 11.00 1.42
CA GLY A 73 -17.18 12.45 1.64
C GLY A 73 -15.83 13.18 1.64
N LEU A 74 -14.72 12.50 1.33
CA LEU A 74 -13.41 13.13 1.19
C LEU A 74 -13.07 13.44 -0.27
N ASP A 75 -12.46 14.60 -0.51
CA ASP A 75 -11.97 14.99 -1.84
C ASP A 75 -10.91 14.03 -2.42
N ASN A 76 -10.30 13.19 -1.58
CA ASN A 76 -9.26 12.23 -1.92
C ASN A 76 -9.69 10.77 -1.75
N GLU A 77 -11.00 10.47 -1.84
CA GLU A 77 -11.60 9.14 -1.67
C GLU A 77 -10.78 7.99 -2.31
N TYR A 78 -10.37 8.14 -3.58
CA TYR A 78 -9.53 7.14 -4.26
C TYR A 78 -8.21 6.86 -3.52
N LYS A 79 -7.53 7.90 -3.03
CA LYS A 79 -6.26 7.76 -2.31
C LYS A 79 -6.49 7.02 -0.98
N THR A 80 -7.53 7.38 -0.24
CA THR A 80 -7.89 6.74 1.03
C THR A 80 -8.18 5.25 0.87
N ILE A 81 -8.89 4.88 -0.20
CA ILE A 81 -9.18 3.48 -0.54
C ILE A 81 -7.89 2.72 -0.86
N VAL A 82 -7.01 3.31 -1.67
CA VAL A 82 -5.72 2.70 -2.01
C VAL A 82 -4.85 2.51 -0.77
N GLU A 83 -4.82 3.48 0.14
CA GLU A 83 -4.11 3.38 1.43
C GLU A 83 -4.70 2.26 2.30
N SER A 84 -6.03 2.19 2.41
CA SER A 84 -6.71 1.13 3.17
C SER A 84 -6.44 -0.27 2.61
N PHE A 85 -6.41 -0.42 1.28
CA PHE A 85 -6.01 -1.68 0.65
C PHE A 85 -4.53 -2.00 0.88
N ASN A 86 -3.65 -1.00 0.78
CA ASN A 86 -2.23 -1.21 1.07
C ASN A 86 -2.02 -1.68 2.51
N ASP A 87 -2.75 -1.12 3.46
CA ASP A 87 -2.68 -1.50 4.88
C ASP A 87 -3.28 -2.89 5.14
N HIS A 88 -4.33 -3.26 4.41
CA HIS A 88 -4.95 -4.58 4.50
C HIS A 88 -4.06 -5.69 3.92
N PHE A 89 -3.47 -5.45 2.74
CA PHE A 89 -2.68 -6.47 2.03
C PHE A 89 -1.19 -6.47 2.38
N THR A 90 -0.67 -5.38 2.97
CA THR A 90 0.69 -5.40 3.50
C THR A 90 0.65 -6.15 4.83
N PRO A 91 1.29 -7.32 4.95
CA PRO A 91 1.38 -7.98 6.25
C PRO A 91 1.97 -6.97 7.21
N LYS A 92 1.29 -6.77 8.36
CA LYS A 92 1.87 -6.05 9.51
C LYS A 92 3.09 -6.86 9.92
N LYS A 93 4.22 -6.61 9.27
CA LYS A 93 5.52 -6.88 9.87
C LYS A 93 5.43 -6.09 11.15
N ASP A 94 5.22 -6.78 12.26
CA ASP A 94 5.65 -6.27 13.54
C ASP A 94 7.03 -5.71 13.27
N THR A 95 7.10 -4.39 13.29
CA THR A 95 8.36 -3.69 13.36
C THR A 95 8.92 -4.09 14.72
N PHE A 96 9.48 -5.30 14.82
CA PHE A 96 10.75 -5.51 15.47
C PHE A 96 11.70 -4.55 14.76
N LYS A 97 11.58 -3.27 15.13
CA LYS A 97 12.65 -2.30 15.11
C LYS A 97 13.73 -3.00 15.93
N PHE A 98 14.56 -3.78 15.24
CA PHE A 98 15.81 -4.21 15.78
C PHE A 98 16.43 -2.95 16.34
N LYS A 99 16.61 -3.03 17.65
CA LYS A 99 17.17 -2.09 18.58
C LYS A 99 18.45 -1.49 17.98
N ILE A 100 18.32 -0.51 17.08
CA ILE A 100 19.35 0.51 16.84
C ILE A 100 19.19 1.54 17.98
N LEU A 101 19.16 1.02 19.19
CA LEU A 101 19.32 1.72 20.44
C LEU A 101 20.62 1.11 21.01
N ASP A 102 21.60 1.98 21.25
CA ASP A 102 22.65 1.81 22.29
C ASP A 102 24.11 1.51 21.88
N LEU A 103 24.57 1.75 20.65
CA LEU A 103 26.03 1.70 20.33
C LEU A 103 26.71 3.07 20.20
N ASN A 104 25.94 4.13 19.98
CA ASN A 104 26.45 5.50 19.83
C ASN A 104 26.47 6.32 21.13
N GLN A 105 25.79 5.89 22.21
CA GLN A 105 25.97 6.50 23.54
C GLN A 105 27.17 5.94 24.32
N THR A 106 27.55 4.68 24.07
CA THR A 106 28.65 4.02 24.78
C THR A 106 30.01 4.61 24.37
N THR A 107 30.15 5.02 23.11
CA THR A 107 31.40 5.61 22.59
C THR A 107 31.69 7.01 23.16
N ALA A 108 30.65 7.79 23.50
CA ALA A 108 30.82 9.14 24.06
C ALA A 108 31.31 9.14 25.53
N ARG A 109 31.07 8.06 26.28
CA ARG A 109 31.55 7.90 27.67
C ARG A 109 33.02 7.52 27.78
N PHE A 110 33.62 6.93 26.74
CA PHE A 110 35.03 6.55 26.78
C PHE A 110 35.99 7.72 26.48
N LEU A 111 35.56 8.70 25.68
CA LEU A 111 36.42 9.84 25.30
C LEU A 111 36.50 10.93 26.39
N THR A 112 35.55 10.99 27.31
CA THR A 112 35.56 11.97 28.42
C THR A 112 36.41 11.51 29.61
N VAL A 113 36.62 10.20 29.80
CA VAL A 113 37.44 9.67 30.92
C VAL A 113 38.94 9.76 30.62
N THR A 114 39.35 9.75 29.34
CA THR A 114 40.76 9.88 28.93
C THR A 114 41.31 11.31 28.97
N ASN A 115 40.46 12.35 29.15
CA ASN A 115 40.87 13.75 29.10
C ASN A 115 40.89 14.44 30.49
N LEU A 116 41.01 13.65 31.56
CA LEU A 116 41.15 14.11 32.95
C LEU A 116 42.48 13.71 33.60
N ASN A 117 43.37 13.04 32.86
CA ASN A 117 44.65 12.53 33.37
C ASN A 117 45.87 13.02 32.56
N ASN A 118 45.93 14.31 32.20
CA ASN A 118 47.20 14.96 31.83
C ASN A 118 47.20 16.43 32.21
#